data_AF-A0A9P4TJQ9-F1
#
_entry.id   AF-A0A9P4TJQ9-F1
#
_cell.length_a   1.000
_cell.length_b   1.000
_cell.length_c   1.000
_cell.angle_alpha   90.00
_cell.angle_beta   90.00
_cell.angle_gamma   90.00
#
_symmetry.space_group_name_H-M   'P 1'
#
loop_
_entity.id
_entity.type
_entity.pdbx_description
1 polymer ?
#
loop_
_entity_poly.entity_id
_entity_poly.type
_entity_poly.pdbx_seq_one_letter_code
_entity_poly.pdbx_strand_id
1 'polypeptide(L)'
;MALSTRRSGTRGLRANSNAADTVPSIEAAHPARIPHHYYLPPTVPSPFYGTLEASLDAILEWGLLDAATTPVKEALLQVVSTSTNWPQLLNSAFGQESSVKCEQARFLLEELLFLITRTLLPEQIAENRAAMGRLYNRKKHLAIRLVLRYDMVREWMMGEGPVSKRDMSVLSVPPTIIAGNSSALAEPVDTPMDEAGEKPRETVYKRRELMPNVWPTLIAAPSKGYPTHGVKDRMKHYITPLDNYLLLTDEEVSQWSDKGLIIRISQIVLQWQWLRQSNETLEEMEIGGWKELDGKAEECEWVAEKKEGGTARGGRSGEEN
;
A
#
# COMPACT_ATOMS: atom_id res chain seq x y z
N MET A 1 -9.77 -24.07 -68.80
CA MET A 1 -8.67 -23.84 -69.77
C MET A 1 -7.58 -23.04 -69.06
N ALA A 2 -6.34 -23.54 -69.13
CA ALA A 2 -5.11 -22.90 -68.65
C ALA A 2 -4.80 -21.62 -69.45
N LEU A 3 -4.02 -20.64 -68.95
CA LEU A 3 -2.54 -20.55 -68.93
C LEU A 3 -2.17 -19.26 -68.12
N SER A 4 -1.35 -19.24 -67.07
CA SER A 4 0.13 -19.37 -66.97
C SER A 4 0.95 -18.38 -67.82
N THR A 5 1.69 -17.46 -67.18
CA THR A 5 3.16 -17.19 -67.29
C THR A 5 3.55 -15.90 -66.54
N ARG A 6 4.46 -15.94 -65.53
CA ARG A 6 5.93 -15.66 -65.53
C ARG A 6 6.29 -14.22 -65.95
N ARG A 7 7.29 -13.49 -65.42
CA ARG A 7 8.54 -13.71 -64.65
C ARG A 7 9.05 -12.30 -64.20
N SER A 8 9.55 -12.14 -62.97
CA SER A 8 10.96 -11.89 -62.59
C SER A 8 11.73 -10.75 -63.28
N GLY A 9 12.27 -9.80 -62.48
CA GLY A 9 13.28 -8.82 -62.89
C GLY A 9 13.93 -8.08 -61.71
N THR A 10 15.12 -8.52 -61.31
CA THR A 10 16.05 -7.92 -60.33
C THR A 10 16.99 -6.89 -60.97
N ARG A 11 17.22 -5.74 -60.32
CA ARG A 11 18.42 -4.87 -60.41
C ARG A 11 18.22 -3.69 -59.41
N GLY A 12 19.15 -3.24 -58.58
CA GLY A 12 20.56 -3.56 -58.34
C GLY A 12 21.06 -2.71 -57.16
N LEU A 13 22.12 -3.20 -56.51
CA LEU A 13 22.84 -2.61 -55.40
C LEU A 13 23.38 -1.20 -55.66
N ARG A 14 23.38 -0.35 -54.63
CA ARG A 14 24.56 0.46 -54.27
C ARG A 14 24.74 0.50 -52.76
N ALA A 15 25.85 -0.10 -52.33
CA ALA A 15 26.44 0.09 -51.02
C ALA A 15 27.13 1.45 -50.97
N ASN A 16 26.96 2.18 -49.86
CA ASN A 16 27.95 3.12 -49.37
C ASN A 16 28.23 2.74 -47.90
N SER A 17 29.33 2.05 -47.72
CA SER A 17 30.03 1.87 -46.45
C SER A 17 30.94 3.07 -46.21
N ASN A 18 30.90 3.63 -45.00
CA ASN A 18 31.96 4.28 -44.21
C ASN A 18 31.33 4.52 -42.82
N ALA A 19 31.59 3.74 -41.77
CA ALA A 19 32.78 3.76 -40.89
C ALA A 19 33.15 5.21 -40.51
N ALA A 20 33.16 5.66 -39.26
CA ALA A 20 33.05 5.04 -37.95
C ALA A 20 32.54 6.11 -36.96
N ASP A 21 31.80 5.70 -35.93
CA ASP A 21 32.16 6.06 -34.55
C ASP A 21 31.33 5.24 -33.55
N THR A 22 32.09 4.77 -32.57
CA THR A 22 31.77 3.85 -31.49
C THR A 22 30.55 4.25 -30.65
N VAL A 23 29.57 3.33 -30.66
CA VAL A 23 28.69 2.90 -29.55
C VAL A 23 28.18 3.99 -28.60
N PRO A 24 26.93 4.47 -28.73
CA PRO A 24 26.18 4.82 -27.54
C PRO A 24 25.95 3.51 -26.80
N SER A 25 26.48 3.40 -25.58
CA SER A 25 26.07 2.39 -24.63
C SER A 25 24.57 2.59 -24.41
N ILE A 26 23.76 1.86 -25.16
CA ILE A 26 22.38 1.60 -24.80
C ILE A 26 22.52 0.71 -23.57
N GLU A 27 22.65 1.34 -22.40
CA GLU A 27 22.15 0.74 -21.17
C GLU A 27 20.71 0.36 -21.49
N ALA A 28 20.53 -0.91 -21.84
CA ALA A 28 19.24 -1.50 -22.02
C ALA A 28 18.50 -1.23 -20.71
N ALA A 29 17.50 -0.35 -20.76
CA ALA A 29 16.60 -0.11 -19.66
C ALA A 29 16.15 -1.46 -19.13
N HIS A 30 16.67 -1.85 -17.96
CA HIS A 30 16.31 -3.11 -17.35
C HIS A 30 14.79 -3.12 -17.21
N PRO A 31 14.09 -4.18 -17.66
CA PRO A 31 12.67 -4.32 -17.32
C PRO A 31 12.61 -4.28 -15.79
N ALA A 32 11.89 -3.29 -15.25
CA ALA A 32 11.83 -3.02 -13.83
C ALA A 32 11.43 -4.31 -13.10
N ARG A 33 12.42 -4.95 -12.46
CA ARG A 33 12.24 -6.22 -11.77
C ARG A 33 11.55 -5.93 -10.45
N ILE A 34 10.46 -6.64 -10.16
CA ILE A 34 9.80 -6.60 -8.85
C ILE A 34 10.88 -6.81 -7.77
N PRO A 35 10.94 -5.99 -6.70
CA PRO A 35 11.92 -6.12 -5.62
C PRO A 35 11.93 -7.51 -4.97
N HIS A 36 13.09 -7.94 -4.47
CA HIS A 36 13.29 -9.31 -3.99
C HIS A 36 12.35 -9.71 -2.84
N HIS A 37 12.04 -8.78 -1.94
CA HIS A 37 11.21 -9.05 -0.75
C HIS A 37 9.79 -9.53 -1.11
N TYR A 38 9.29 -9.21 -2.30
CA TYR A 38 7.99 -9.70 -2.80
C TYR A 38 7.96 -11.19 -3.14
N TYR A 39 9.12 -11.82 -3.29
CA TYR A 39 9.22 -13.26 -3.54
C TYR A 39 9.39 -14.07 -2.26
N LEU A 40 9.49 -13.43 -1.10
CA LEU A 40 9.52 -14.13 0.18
C LEU A 40 8.16 -14.78 0.47
N PRO A 41 8.13 -15.93 1.16
CA PRO A 41 6.87 -16.57 1.52
C PRO A 41 6.07 -15.70 2.50
N PRO A 42 4.73 -15.66 2.42
CA PRO A 42 3.90 -14.99 3.41
C PRO A 42 3.96 -15.70 4.76
N THR A 43 3.84 -14.95 5.85
CA THR A 43 3.64 -15.50 7.19
C THR A 43 2.18 -15.94 7.36
N VAL A 44 1.95 -17.21 7.73
CA VAL A 44 0.60 -17.77 7.93
C VAL A 44 0.53 -18.51 9.28
N PRO A 45 -0.39 -18.15 10.19
CA PRO A 45 -1.35 -17.06 10.08
C PRO A 45 -0.68 -15.68 10.03
N SER A 46 -1.38 -14.68 9.47
CA SER A 46 -0.93 -13.28 9.49
C SER A 46 -0.76 -12.81 10.94
N PRO A 47 0.33 -12.11 11.29
CA PRO A 47 0.50 -11.53 12.62
C PRO A 47 -0.29 -10.22 12.79
N PHE A 48 -0.98 -9.74 11.76
CA PHE A 48 -1.85 -8.57 11.80
C PHE A 48 -3.30 -9.03 11.92
N TYR A 49 -4.01 -8.46 12.89
CA TYR A 49 -5.44 -8.72 13.10
C TYR A 49 -6.30 -8.08 12.00
N GLY A 50 -5.84 -6.97 11.44
CA GLY A 50 -6.51 -6.21 10.41
C GLY A 50 -7.70 -5.42 10.94
N THR A 51 -7.55 -4.76 12.09
CA THR A 51 -8.60 -3.95 12.72
C THR A 51 -8.07 -2.62 13.25
N LEU A 52 -8.94 -1.61 13.34
CA LEU A 52 -8.61 -0.34 13.97
C LEU A 52 -8.32 -0.49 15.47
N GLU A 53 -9.03 -1.36 16.18
CA GLU A 53 -8.86 -1.59 17.61
C GLU A 53 -7.44 -2.04 17.94
N ALA A 54 -6.86 -2.97 17.16
CA ALA A 54 -5.49 -3.42 17.35
C ALA A 54 -4.47 -2.27 17.23
N SER A 55 -4.73 -1.32 16.33
CA SER A 55 -3.92 -0.11 16.19
C SER A 55 -4.08 0.85 17.38
N LEU A 56 -5.30 1.04 17.88
CA LEU A 56 -5.58 1.90 19.04
C LEU A 56 -4.97 1.32 20.32
N ASP A 57 -5.05 0.02 20.53
CA ASP A 57 -4.43 -0.68 21.65
C ASP A 57 -2.90 -0.52 21.61
N ALA A 58 -2.28 -0.68 20.43
CA ALA A 58 -0.84 -0.47 20.27
C ALA A 58 -0.41 0.99 20.54
N ILE A 59 -1.23 1.98 20.18
CA ILE A 59 -1.00 3.39 20.52
C ILE A 59 -1.09 3.61 22.04
N LEU A 60 -2.07 2.99 22.70
CA LEU A 60 -2.21 3.08 24.15
C LEU A 60 -1.01 2.48 24.86
N GLU A 61 -0.54 1.29 24.45
CA GLU A 61 0.66 0.64 24.99
C GLU A 61 1.92 1.51 24.81
N TRP A 62 2.17 2.00 23.59
CA TRP A 62 3.29 2.92 23.32
C TRP A 62 3.22 4.19 24.18
N GLY A 63 2.00 4.69 24.38
CA GLY A 63 1.70 5.85 25.20
C GLY A 63 2.00 5.70 26.70
N LEU A 64 2.37 4.50 27.16
CA LEU A 64 2.82 4.23 28.52
C LEU A 64 4.34 4.37 28.70
N LEU A 65 5.11 4.51 27.61
CA LEU A 65 6.57 4.58 27.66
C LEU A 65 7.09 5.80 28.43
N ASP A 66 6.46 6.97 28.24
CA ASP A 66 6.88 8.23 28.85
C ASP A 66 5.70 9.22 28.88
N ALA A 67 5.63 10.07 29.90
CA ALA A 67 4.60 11.10 30.01
C ALA A 67 4.62 12.08 28.82
N ALA A 68 5.79 12.33 28.22
CA ALA A 68 5.97 13.17 27.05
C ALA A 68 5.25 12.63 25.79
N THR A 69 4.91 11.34 25.76
CA THR A 69 4.13 10.76 24.65
C THR A 69 2.67 11.20 24.65
N THR A 70 2.15 11.71 25.78
CA THR A 70 0.72 11.99 25.99
C THR A 70 0.10 12.85 24.88
N PRO A 71 0.67 14.01 24.48
CA PRO A 71 0.06 14.85 23.45
C PRO A 71 -0.02 14.16 22.09
N VAL A 72 1.00 13.34 21.76
CA VAL A 72 1.06 12.59 20.50
C VAL A 72 0.08 11.43 20.51
N LYS A 73 0.03 10.68 21.61
CA LYS A 73 -0.93 9.60 21.85
C LYS A 73 -2.37 10.12 21.71
N GLU A 74 -2.70 11.21 22.40
CA GLU A 74 -4.03 11.82 22.32
C GLU A 74 -4.37 12.21 20.88
N ALA A 75 -3.45 12.85 20.16
CA ALA A 75 -3.67 13.20 18.75
C ALA A 75 -3.88 11.99 17.84
N LEU A 76 -3.19 10.86 18.08
CA LEU A 76 -3.36 9.63 17.31
C LEU A 76 -4.70 8.93 17.58
N LEU A 77 -5.20 8.99 18.83
CA LEU A 77 -6.45 8.35 19.25
C LEU A 77 -7.70 9.12 18.78
N GLN A 78 -7.59 10.44 18.56
CA GLN A 78 -8.68 11.24 18.03
C GLN A 78 -9.13 10.76 16.63
N VAL A 79 -10.31 11.20 16.21
CA VAL A 79 -10.76 11.07 14.82
C VAL A 79 -9.74 11.77 13.91
N VAL A 80 -9.51 11.21 12.73
CA VAL A 80 -8.52 11.73 11.78
C VAL A 80 -8.84 13.19 11.46
N SER A 81 -7.85 14.07 11.66
CA SER A 81 -7.95 15.50 11.35
C SER A 81 -6.82 15.92 10.43
N THR A 82 -7.16 16.65 9.36
CA THR A 82 -6.19 17.25 8.42
C THR A 82 -5.55 18.53 8.97
N SER A 83 -6.03 19.06 10.10
CA SER A 83 -5.50 20.28 10.73
C SER A 83 -4.36 20.02 11.71
N THR A 84 -4.07 18.76 12.05
CA THR A 84 -3.01 18.41 13.00
C THR A 84 -1.64 18.76 12.45
N ASN A 85 -0.95 19.69 13.10
CA ASN A 85 0.43 20.08 12.75
C ASN A 85 1.44 19.11 13.38
N TRP A 86 1.63 17.94 12.75
CA TRP A 86 2.54 16.90 13.23
C TRP A 86 3.98 17.38 13.49
N PRO A 87 4.64 18.15 12.59
CA PRO A 87 5.99 18.64 12.86
C PRO A 87 6.09 19.50 14.12
N GLN A 88 5.09 20.35 14.36
CA GLN A 88 5.05 21.19 15.57
C GLN A 88 4.79 20.34 16.81
N LEU A 89 3.80 19.45 16.76
CA LEU A 89 3.45 18.56 17.87
C LEU A 89 4.64 17.70 18.31
N LEU A 90 5.34 17.08 17.34
CA LEU A 90 6.51 16.24 17.60
C LEU A 90 7.71 17.06 18.10
N ASN A 91 7.94 18.27 17.59
CA ASN A 91 8.99 19.15 18.11
C ASN A 91 8.69 19.62 19.54
N SER A 92 7.43 19.92 19.86
CA SER A 92 7.05 20.31 21.22
C SER A 92 7.21 19.14 22.21
N ALA A 93 6.89 17.92 21.79
CA ALA A 93 7.02 16.73 22.63
C ALA A 93 8.47 16.22 22.77
N PHE A 94 9.24 16.24 21.67
CA PHE A 94 10.54 15.53 21.56
C PHE A 94 11.66 16.36 20.92
N GLY A 95 11.42 17.63 20.59
CA GLY A 95 12.43 18.50 19.99
C GLY A 95 13.39 19.10 21.01
N GLN A 96 14.26 20.00 20.53
CA GLN A 96 15.29 20.66 21.35
C GLN A 96 14.72 21.50 22.51
N GLU A 97 13.48 21.98 22.37
CA GLU A 97 12.79 22.79 23.38
C GLU A 97 12.01 21.93 24.39
N SER A 98 11.97 20.61 24.20
CA SER A 98 11.29 19.69 25.12
C SER A 98 12.07 19.55 26.44
N SER A 99 11.36 19.20 27.51
CA SER A 99 11.98 18.88 28.81
C SER A 99 12.60 17.48 28.85
N VAL A 100 12.48 16.70 27.77
CA VAL A 100 12.96 15.33 27.66
C VAL A 100 14.44 15.33 27.30
N LYS A 101 15.23 14.45 27.92
CA LYS A 101 16.65 14.29 27.57
C LYS A 101 16.78 13.87 26.10
N CYS A 102 17.78 14.37 25.38
CA CYS A 102 17.94 14.12 23.94
C CYS A 102 17.92 12.62 23.57
N GLU A 103 18.61 11.77 24.34
CA GLU A 103 18.64 10.31 24.11
C GLU A 103 17.25 9.68 24.26
N GLN A 104 16.49 10.11 25.27
CA GLN A 104 15.14 9.63 25.52
C GLN A 104 14.18 10.12 24.43
N ALA A 105 14.29 11.38 24.02
CA ALA A 105 13.47 11.94 22.94
C ALA A 105 13.72 11.21 21.62
N ARG A 106 14.99 10.91 21.31
CA ARG A 106 15.38 10.11 20.17
C ARG A 106 14.76 8.71 20.21
N PHE A 107 14.90 8.02 21.33
CA PHE A 107 14.30 6.71 21.55
C PHE A 107 12.79 6.73 21.31
N LEU A 108 12.07 7.69 21.88
CA LEU A 108 10.61 7.81 21.72
C LEU A 108 10.19 8.10 20.28
N LEU A 109 10.97 8.91 19.54
CA LEU A 109 10.72 9.17 18.12
C LEU A 109 10.92 7.91 17.27
N GLU A 110 11.98 7.14 17.52
CA GLU A 110 12.21 5.87 16.82
C GLU A 110 11.11 4.85 17.14
N GLU A 111 10.71 4.74 18.41
CA GLU A 111 9.59 3.88 18.80
C GLU A 111 8.29 4.29 18.12
N LEU A 112 8.00 5.60 18.02
CA LEU A 112 6.83 6.08 17.30
C LEU A 112 6.90 5.74 15.81
N LEU A 113 8.06 5.92 15.17
CA LEU A 113 8.24 5.55 13.77
C LEU A 113 7.93 4.06 13.56
N PHE A 114 8.51 3.19 14.38
CA PHE A 114 8.33 1.75 14.23
C PHE A 114 6.95 1.25 14.68
N LEU A 115 6.30 1.92 15.64
CA LEU A 115 4.88 1.71 15.91
C LEU A 115 4.07 1.91 14.63
N ILE A 116 4.25 3.05 13.95
CA ILE A 116 3.48 3.36 12.74
C ILE A 116 3.82 2.40 11.59
N THR A 117 5.10 2.15 11.33
CA THR A 117 5.52 1.38 10.15
C THR A 117 5.42 -0.12 10.32
N ARG A 118 5.58 -0.65 11.53
CA ARG A 118 5.53 -2.10 11.77
C ARG A 118 4.20 -2.59 12.32
N THR A 119 3.37 -1.69 12.84
CA THR A 119 2.06 -2.07 13.41
C THR A 119 0.93 -1.31 12.72
N LEU A 120 0.85 0.01 12.86
CA LEU A 120 -0.35 0.75 12.47
C LEU A 120 -0.64 0.67 10.96
N LEU A 121 0.35 0.97 10.09
CA LEU A 121 0.17 0.88 8.65
C LEU A 121 -0.22 -0.56 8.21
N PRO A 122 0.50 -1.62 8.64
CA PRO A 122 0.11 -2.99 8.33
C PRO A 122 -1.31 -3.39 8.77
N GLU A 123 -1.73 -3.03 9.99
CA GLU A 123 -3.08 -3.33 10.48
C GLU A 123 -4.15 -2.66 9.59
N GLN A 124 -3.97 -1.39 9.25
CA GLN A 124 -4.90 -0.66 8.37
C GLN A 124 -4.88 -1.16 6.91
N ILE A 125 -3.73 -1.64 6.40
CA ILE A 125 -3.65 -2.27 5.09
C ILE A 125 -4.41 -3.60 5.10
N ALA A 126 -4.22 -4.43 6.12
CA ALA A 126 -4.91 -5.70 6.27
C ALA A 126 -6.43 -5.50 6.39
N GLU A 127 -6.87 -4.53 7.19
CA GLU A 127 -8.27 -4.12 7.32
C GLU A 127 -8.87 -3.72 5.96
N ASN A 128 -8.19 -2.82 5.24
CA ASN A 128 -8.63 -2.36 3.91
C ASN A 128 -8.79 -3.53 2.94
N ARG A 129 -7.80 -4.43 2.89
CA ARG A 129 -7.81 -5.60 2.00
C ARG A 129 -8.94 -6.56 2.35
N ALA A 130 -9.18 -6.79 3.64
CA ALA A 130 -10.28 -7.64 4.09
C ALA A 130 -11.64 -7.04 3.68
N ALA A 131 -11.86 -5.75 3.92
CA ALA A 131 -13.08 -5.03 3.53
C ALA A 131 -13.30 -5.07 2.01
N MET A 132 -12.27 -4.77 1.22
CA MET A 132 -12.31 -4.83 -0.25
C MET A 132 -12.58 -6.24 -0.77
N GLY A 133 -11.96 -7.26 -0.17
CA GLY A 133 -12.21 -8.66 -0.50
C GLY A 133 -13.67 -9.05 -0.24
N ARG A 134 -14.24 -8.66 0.91
CA ARG A 134 -15.67 -8.88 1.22
C ARG A 134 -16.58 -8.17 0.21
N LEU A 135 -16.27 -6.92 -0.13
CA LEU A 135 -17.04 -6.12 -1.07
C LEU A 135 -17.08 -6.75 -2.45
N TYR A 136 -15.93 -7.08 -3.03
CA TYR A 136 -15.86 -7.70 -4.34
C TYR A 136 -16.52 -9.08 -4.39
N ASN A 137 -16.50 -9.81 -3.28
CA ASN A 137 -17.22 -11.09 -3.18
C ASN A 137 -18.74 -10.92 -3.17
N ARG A 138 -19.26 -9.89 -2.47
CA ARG A 138 -20.71 -9.62 -2.39
C ARG A 138 -21.27 -8.97 -3.65
N LYS A 139 -20.49 -8.10 -4.30
CA LYS A 139 -20.94 -7.25 -5.41
C LYS A 139 -20.05 -7.41 -6.65
N LYS A 140 -20.03 -8.64 -7.18
CA LYS A 140 -19.18 -9.07 -8.30
C LYS A 140 -19.43 -8.28 -9.59
N HIS A 141 -20.62 -7.69 -9.75
CA HIS A 141 -21.05 -6.93 -10.92
C HIS A 141 -20.74 -5.44 -10.86
N LEU A 142 -20.28 -4.90 -9.72
CA LEU A 142 -19.92 -3.48 -9.65
C LEU A 142 -18.78 -3.21 -10.63
N ALA A 143 -19.05 -2.32 -11.59
CA ALA A 143 -18.10 -1.83 -12.58
C ALA A 143 -17.13 -0.80 -11.98
N ILE A 144 -17.40 -0.32 -10.76
CA ILE A 144 -16.56 0.63 -10.06
C ILE A 144 -15.23 -0.03 -9.72
N ARG A 145 -14.17 0.53 -10.29
CA ARG A 145 -12.78 0.19 -9.97
C ARG A 145 -12.45 0.80 -8.62
N LEU A 146 -12.82 0.11 -7.54
CA LEU A 146 -12.27 0.43 -6.24
C LEU A 146 -10.84 -0.09 -6.24
N VAL A 147 -9.89 0.75 -6.61
CA VAL A 147 -8.47 0.44 -6.44
C VAL A 147 -8.24 0.28 -4.93
N LEU A 148 -7.37 -0.65 -4.53
CA LEU A 148 -6.94 -0.76 -3.14
C LEU A 148 -6.49 0.63 -2.69
N ARG A 149 -7.17 1.19 -1.69
CA ARG A 149 -7.13 2.65 -1.50
C ARG A 149 -5.81 3.12 -0.90
N TYR A 150 -5.02 2.22 -0.31
CA TYR A 150 -3.62 2.50 0.03
C TYR A 150 -2.73 2.65 -1.22
N ASP A 151 -3.07 2.04 -2.36
CA ASP A 151 -2.38 2.31 -3.63
C ASP A 151 -2.73 3.71 -4.18
N MET A 152 -3.84 4.32 -3.73
CA MET A 152 -4.28 5.65 -4.18
C MET A 152 -3.68 6.79 -3.37
N VAL A 153 -2.93 6.50 -2.30
CA VAL A 153 -2.32 7.54 -1.47
C VAL A 153 -1.06 8.07 -2.17
N ARG A 154 -1.33 8.98 -3.11
CA ARG A 154 -0.55 10.12 -3.60
C ARG A 154 0.82 9.93 -4.24
N GLU A 155 1.38 8.74 -4.32
CA GLU A 155 2.56 8.49 -5.14
C GLU A 155 2.45 7.15 -5.86
N TRP A 156 1.55 7.05 -6.83
CA TRP A 156 1.92 6.22 -7.98
C TRP A 156 3.31 6.71 -8.41
N MET A 157 4.19 5.82 -8.85
CA MET A 157 5.30 6.26 -9.70
C MET A 157 4.69 6.80 -11.01
N MET A 158 4.03 7.97 -10.94
CA MET A 158 3.84 8.92 -12.02
C MET A 158 5.24 9.41 -12.30
N GLY A 159 6.04 8.55 -12.94
CA GLY A 159 7.29 8.98 -13.51
C GLY A 159 6.94 10.15 -14.42
N GLU A 160 7.55 11.31 -14.17
CA GLU A 160 7.65 12.36 -15.17
C GLU A 160 8.37 11.74 -16.37
N GLY A 161 7.59 11.19 -17.29
CA GLY A 161 8.11 10.32 -18.32
C GLY A 161 7.02 10.00 -19.33
N PRO A 162 7.32 10.10 -20.64
CA PRO A 162 6.32 9.91 -21.67
C PRO A 162 5.94 8.43 -21.80
N VAL A 163 4.64 8.15 -21.59
CA VAL A 163 3.85 7.10 -22.29
C VAL A 163 4.23 5.63 -22.06
N SER A 164 5.17 5.23 -21.17
CA SER A 164 5.63 3.82 -21.19
C SER A 164 6.13 3.16 -19.90
N LYS A 165 5.83 3.65 -18.69
CA LYS A 165 6.06 2.84 -17.48
C LYS A 165 4.78 2.08 -17.13
N ARG A 166 4.80 0.76 -17.35
CA ARG A 166 3.77 -0.16 -16.84
C ARG A 166 3.81 -0.11 -15.33
N ASP A 167 2.65 0.02 -14.69
CA ASP A 167 2.52 -0.12 -13.25
C ASP A 167 3.08 -1.49 -12.82
N MET A 168 4.13 -1.49 -11.98
CA MET A 168 4.63 -2.72 -11.40
C MET A 168 3.60 -3.22 -10.40
N SER A 169 3.02 -4.39 -10.66
CA SER A 169 2.02 -4.99 -9.77
C SER A 169 2.40 -6.41 -9.39
N VAL A 170 2.04 -6.77 -8.16
CA VAL A 170 2.27 -8.09 -7.58
C VAL A 170 0.92 -8.76 -7.39
N LEU A 171 0.79 -9.97 -7.91
CA LEU A 171 -0.44 -10.73 -7.82
C LEU A 171 -0.66 -11.22 -6.39
N SER A 172 -1.89 -11.08 -5.92
CA SER A 172 -2.35 -11.68 -4.68
C SER A 172 -2.57 -13.17 -4.90
N VAL A 173 -1.61 -13.98 -4.45
CA VAL A 173 -1.64 -15.44 -4.57
C VAL A 173 -2.00 -16.07 -3.22
N PRO A 174 -2.70 -17.22 -3.19
CA PRO A 174 -2.90 -17.97 -1.96
C PRO A 174 -1.55 -18.37 -1.36
N PRO A 175 -1.42 -18.43 -0.03
CA PRO A 175 -0.25 -18.99 0.59
C PRO A 175 -0.04 -20.42 0.11
N THR A 176 1.16 -20.72 -0.38
CA THR A 176 1.55 -22.10 -0.63
C THR A 176 1.65 -22.78 0.74
N ILE A 177 0.64 -23.56 1.11
CA ILE A 177 0.76 -24.50 2.22
C ILE A 177 1.82 -25.50 1.76
N ILE A 178 3.08 -25.23 2.09
CA ILE A 178 4.12 -26.24 1.95
C ILE A 178 3.64 -27.34 2.90
N ALA A 179 3.16 -28.45 2.34
CA ALA A 179 2.93 -29.70 3.05
C ALA A 179 4.30 -30.22 3.50
N GLY A 180 4.92 -29.50 4.42
CA GLY A 180 6.05 -29.94 5.19
C GLY A 180 5.49 -30.67 6.39
N ASN A 181 5.82 -31.94 6.51
CA ASN A 181 5.57 -32.77 7.66
C ASN A 181 6.14 -32.10 8.93
N SER A 182 5.36 -31.24 9.55
CA SER A 182 5.45 -30.95 10.98
C SER A 182 4.05 -31.09 11.51
N SER A 183 3.77 -32.29 12.00
CA SER A 183 2.79 -32.50 13.05
C SER A 183 3.27 -31.72 14.28
N ALA A 184 3.07 -30.41 14.24
CA ALA A 184 2.83 -29.63 15.42
C ALA A 184 1.35 -29.30 15.33
N LEU A 185 0.53 -30.30 15.71
CA LEU A 185 -0.79 -29.99 16.24
C LEU A 185 -0.56 -28.85 17.23
N ALA A 186 -1.15 -27.69 16.94
CA ALA A 186 -1.43 -26.72 17.96
C ALA A 186 -2.23 -27.49 19.01
N GLU A 187 -1.56 -27.90 20.08
CA GLU A 187 -2.26 -28.36 21.26
C GLU A 187 -3.17 -27.21 21.68
N PRO A 188 -4.45 -27.48 21.97
CA PRO A 188 -5.26 -26.49 22.63
C PRO A 188 -4.52 -26.13 23.92
N VAL A 189 -4.21 -24.84 24.10
CA VAL A 189 -3.72 -24.35 25.37
C VAL A 189 -4.86 -24.61 26.36
N ASP A 190 -4.75 -25.72 27.09
CA ASP A 190 -5.53 -25.96 28.30
C ASP A 190 -5.35 -24.73 29.17
N THR A 191 -6.45 -23.98 29.30
CA THR A 191 -6.51 -22.84 30.18
C THR A 191 -6.48 -23.40 31.60
N PRO A 192 -5.43 -23.17 32.41
CA PRO A 192 -5.51 -23.54 33.80
C PRO A 192 -6.51 -22.56 34.41
N MET A 193 -7.69 -23.06 34.78
CA MET A 193 -8.42 -22.48 35.89
C MET A 193 -7.57 -22.72 37.12
N ASP A 194 -6.72 -21.77 37.46
CA ASP A 194 -6.15 -21.68 38.80
C ASP A 194 -6.41 -20.29 39.38
N GLU A 195 -6.90 -20.36 40.61
CA GLU A 195 -7.37 -19.29 41.44
C GLU A 195 -6.21 -18.43 41.97
N ALA A 196 -6.55 -17.18 42.27
CA ALA A 196 -5.90 -16.33 43.28
C ALA A 196 -4.40 -15.97 43.09
N GLY A 197 -4.20 -14.75 42.59
CA GLY A 197 -3.06 -13.91 42.99
C GLY A 197 -2.02 -13.64 41.92
N GLU A 198 -2.40 -13.02 40.80
CA GLU A 198 -1.43 -12.52 39.83
C GLU A 198 -1.31 -10.99 39.89
N LYS A 199 -0.06 -10.55 40.06
CA LYS A 199 0.40 -9.16 39.92
C LYS A 199 -0.15 -8.55 38.62
N PRO A 200 -0.39 -7.23 38.55
CA PRO A 200 -0.78 -6.61 37.30
C PRO A 200 0.28 -6.97 36.25
N ARG A 201 -0.15 -7.59 35.14
CA ARG A 201 0.70 -7.75 33.97
C ARG A 201 1.20 -6.34 33.63
N GLU A 202 2.46 -6.04 33.91
CA GLU A 202 3.12 -4.88 33.33
C GLU A 202 3.10 -5.15 31.82
N THR A 203 2.12 -4.59 31.13
CA THR A 203 2.09 -4.52 29.67
C THR A 203 3.21 -3.56 29.27
N VAL A 204 4.44 -4.06 29.32
CA VAL A 204 5.61 -3.34 28.81
C VAL A 204 5.46 -3.35 27.31
N TYR A 205 5.19 -2.18 26.73
CA TYR A 205 5.16 -1.99 25.30
C TYR A 205 6.37 -2.69 24.65
N LYS A 206 6.11 -3.46 23.59
CA LYS A 206 7.15 -4.15 22.84
C LYS A 206 7.03 -3.80 21.36
N ARG A 207 8.06 -3.14 20.83
CA ARG A 207 8.23 -2.88 19.40
C ARG A 207 8.10 -4.18 18.61
N ARG A 208 7.29 -4.18 17.55
CA ARG A 208 7.24 -5.30 16.60
C ARG A 208 8.56 -5.40 15.83
N GLU A 209 9.04 -6.62 15.62
CA GLU A 209 10.25 -6.87 14.84
C GLU A 209 10.03 -6.53 13.35
N LEU A 210 11.09 -6.16 12.65
CA LEU A 210 11.04 -5.95 11.21
C LEU A 210 10.65 -7.26 10.53
N MET A 211 9.68 -7.20 9.62
CA MET A 211 9.22 -8.34 8.85
C MET A 211 9.57 -8.15 7.37
N PRO A 212 10.68 -8.72 6.87
CA PRO A 212 11.11 -8.54 5.46
C PRO A 212 10.06 -9.02 4.45
N ASN A 213 9.22 -9.98 4.83
CA ASN A 213 8.11 -10.52 4.04
C ASN A 213 6.76 -9.87 4.38
N VAL A 214 6.75 -8.63 4.90
CA VAL A 214 5.51 -7.91 5.28
C VAL A 214 4.54 -7.79 4.11
N TRP A 215 5.01 -7.41 2.93
CA TRP A 215 4.16 -7.26 1.76
C TRP A 215 3.57 -8.58 1.28
N PRO A 216 4.35 -9.65 1.02
CA PRO A 216 3.79 -10.98 0.74
C PRO A 216 2.73 -11.41 1.75
N THR A 217 2.94 -11.12 3.03
CA THR A 217 2.01 -11.44 4.12
C THR A 217 0.70 -10.64 4.01
N LEU A 218 0.80 -9.32 3.84
CA LEU A 218 -0.37 -8.43 3.75
C LEU A 218 -1.18 -8.69 2.46
N ILE A 219 -0.51 -9.00 1.35
CA ILE A 219 -1.18 -9.15 0.05
C ILE A 219 -1.63 -10.58 -0.26
N ALA A 220 -1.31 -11.54 0.61
CA ALA A 220 -1.73 -12.93 0.45
C ALA A 220 -3.24 -13.03 0.20
N ALA A 221 -3.63 -13.83 -0.79
CA ALA A 221 -5.04 -14.14 -1.02
C ALA A 221 -5.55 -15.10 0.07
N PRO A 222 -6.87 -15.23 0.28
CA PRO A 222 -7.42 -16.30 1.12
C PRO A 222 -6.91 -17.68 0.67
N SER A 223 -6.84 -18.67 1.58
CA SER A 223 -6.27 -19.99 1.28
C SER A 223 -6.94 -20.72 0.10
N LYS A 224 -8.23 -20.44 -0.15
CA LYS A 224 -8.99 -20.96 -1.31
C LYS A 224 -8.87 -20.10 -2.58
N GLY A 225 -8.10 -19.01 -2.52
CA GLY A 225 -8.04 -17.96 -3.53
C GLY A 225 -9.29 -17.10 -3.62
N TYR A 226 -9.27 -16.15 -4.56
CA TYR A 226 -10.43 -15.33 -4.87
C TYR A 226 -11.40 -16.08 -5.79
N PRO A 227 -12.72 -15.85 -5.68
CA PRO A 227 -13.73 -16.64 -6.40
C PRO A 227 -13.79 -16.36 -7.90
N THR A 228 -13.29 -15.22 -8.38
CA THR A 228 -13.27 -14.90 -9.82
C THR A 228 -11.94 -14.25 -10.23
N HIS A 229 -11.60 -14.39 -11.51
CA HIS A 229 -10.45 -13.70 -12.11
C HIS A 229 -10.56 -12.18 -11.95
N GLY A 230 -11.77 -11.61 -12.07
CA GLY A 230 -12.00 -10.18 -11.88
C GLY A 230 -11.66 -9.70 -10.47
N VAL A 231 -12.02 -10.48 -9.43
CA VAL A 231 -11.61 -10.15 -8.05
C VAL A 231 -10.09 -10.29 -7.89
N LYS A 232 -9.49 -11.36 -8.43
CA LYS A 232 -8.03 -11.55 -8.39
C LYS A 232 -7.26 -10.37 -9.00
N ASP A 233 -7.69 -9.90 -10.16
CA ASP A 233 -7.07 -8.76 -10.85
C ASP A 233 -7.23 -7.44 -10.09
N ARG A 234 -8.38 -7.24 -9.43
CA ARG A 234 -8.65 -6.03 -8.63
C ARG A 234 -7.95 -6.04 -7.27
N MET A 235 -7.55 -7.22 -6.78
CA MET A 235 -6.87 -7.38 -5.50
C MET A 235 -5.33 -7.40 -5.63
N LYS A 236 -4.76 -7.26 -6.83
CA LYS A 236 -3.30 -7.16 -7.01
C LYS A 236 -2.76 -5.88 -6.36
N HIS A 237 -1.58 -5.96 -5.77
CA HIS A 237 -0.88 -4.83 -5.16
C HIS A 237 -0.11 -4.05 -6.22
N TYR A 238 -0.14 -2.73 -6.18
CA TYR A 238 0.74 -1.89 -7.00
C TYR A 238 1.90 -1.38 -6.16
N ILE A 239 3.12 -1.56 -6.65
CA ILE A 239 4.31 -1.17 -5.89
C ILE A 239 4.38 0.35 -5.82
N THR A 240 4.39 0.89 -4.60
CA THR A 240 4.45 2.34 -4.34
C THR A 240 5.66 2.72 -3.49
N PRO A 241 6.02 4.01 -3.38
CA PRO A 241 7.03 4.48 -2.43
C PRO A 241 6.67 4.20 -0.96
N LEU A 242 5.37 4.08 -0.62
CA LEU A 242 4.90 3.70 0.71
C LEU A 242 5.49 2.35 1.15
N ASP A 243 5.72 1.46 0.19
CA ASP A 243 6.23 0.12 0.43
C ASP A 243 7.56 0.12 1.19
N ASN A 244 8.38 1.14 0.95
CA ASN A 244 9.67 1.30 1.60
C ASN A 244 9.53 1.64 3.09
N TYR A 245 8.44 2.31 3.50
CA TYR A 245 8.23 2.63 4.92
C TYR A 245 8.10 1.37 5.79
N LEU A 246 7.49 0.31 5.25
CA LEU A 246 7.33 -0.96 5.98
C LEU A 246 8.63 -1.77 6.06
N LEU A 247 9.68 -1.34 5.36
CA LEU A 247 10.97 -2.04 5.27
C LEU A 247 12.11 -1.26 5.94
N LEU A 248 11.80 -0.18 6.64
CA LEU A 248 12.80 0.61 7.37
C LEU A 248 13.48 -0.23 8.46
N THR A 249 14.80 -0.26 8.41
CA THR A 249 15.66 -0.96 9.37
C THR A 249 16.07 -0.03 10.51
N ASP A 250 16.42 -0.61 11.65
CA ASP A 250 16.95 0.12 12.80
C ASP A 250 18.24 0.87 12.41
N GLU A 251 19.10 0.24 11.62
CA GLU A 251 20.35 0.82 11.15
C GLU A 251 20.13 2.02 10.24
N GLU A 252 19.17 1.95 9.31
CA GLU A 252 18.85 3.07 8.42
C GLU A 252 18.31 4.25 9.21
N VAL A 253 17.38 4.00 10.13
CA VAL A 253 16.77 5.05 10.96
C VAL A 253 17.79 5.70 11.89
N SER A 254 18.70 4.92 12.47
CA SER A 254 19.76 5.44 13.36
C SER A 254 20.68 6.48 12.71
N GLN A 255 20.80 6.44 11.37
CA GLN A 255 21.63 7.38 10.61
C GLN A 255 20.93 8.70 10.32
N TRP A 256 19.61 8.79 10.55
CA TRP A 256 18.87 10.01 10.30
C TRP A 256 19.12 11.04 11.39
N SER A 257 19.21 12.32 11.02
CA SER A 257 19.19 13.40 12.00
C SER A 257 17.82 13.50 12.68
N ASP A 258 17.76 14.04 13.91
CA ASP A 258 16.49 14.18 14.66
C ASP A 258 15.46 15.01 13.90
N LYS A 259 15.91 16.08 13.24
CA LYS A 259 15.06 16.89 12.36
C LYS A 259 14.53 16.06 11.18
N GLY A 260 15.39 15.24 10.57
CA GLY A 260 14.99 14.32 9.51
C GLY A 260 13.96 13.29 9.99
N LEU A 261 14.17 12.72 11.17
CA LEU A 261 13.27 11.76 11.80
C LEU A 261 11.89 12.37 12.07
N ILE A 262 11.82 13.57 12.65
CA ILE A 262 10.54 14.29 12.88
C ILE A 262 9.80 14.52 11.56
N ILE A 263 10.49 14.97 10.50
CA ILE A 263 9.88 15.20 9.19
C ILE A 263 9.32 13.89 8.61
N ARG A 264 10.09 12.81 8.67
CA ARG A 264 9.68 11.50 8.15
C ARG A 264 8.49 10.93 8.92
N ILE A 265 8.52 10.97 10.25
CA ILE A 265 7.38 10.55 11.09
C ILE A 265 6.14 11.36 10.74
N SER A 266 6.27 12.68 10.61
CA SER A 266 5.16 13.56 10.23
C SER A 266 4.54 13.20 8.87
N GLN A 267 5.35 12.76 7.91
CA GLN A 267 4.85 12.31 6.61
C GLN A 267 4.17 10.94 6.71
N ILE A 268 4.77 9.99 7.43
CA ILE A 268 4.31 8.60 7.54
C ILE A 268 3.01 8.52 8.36
N VAL A 269 2.90 9.31 9.45
CA VAL A 269 1.67 9.36 10.25
C VAL A 269 0.48 9.90 9.44
N LEU A 270 0.71 10.84 8.52
CA LEU A 270 -0.33 11.30 7.60
C LEU A 270 -0.79 10.19 6.66
N GLN A 271 0.13 9.33 6.18
CA GLN A 271 -0.25 8.17 5.37
C GLN A 271 -1.16 7.22 6.14
N TRP A 272 -0.83 6.95 7.41
CA TRP A 272 -1.65 6.13 8.28
C TRP A 272 -3.03 6.76 8.54
N GLN A 273 -3.07 8.05 8.86
CA GLN A 273 -4.33 8.78 9.08
C GLN A 273 -5.23 8.76 7.84
N TRP A 274 -4.67 8.99 6.65
CA TRP A 274 -5.42 8.92 5.41
C TRP A 274 -5.96 7.51 5.13
N LEU A 275 -5.17 6.47 5.41
CA LEU A 275 -5.64 5.10 5.26
C LEU A 275 -6.76 4.77 6.25
N ARG A 276 -6.64 5.17 7.51
CA ARG A 276 -7.69 5.03 8.52
C ARG A 276 -8.99 5.71 8.08
N GLN A 277 -8.94 6.97 7.67
CA GLN A 277 -10.10 7.69 7.16
C GLN A 277 -10.72 7.00 5.93
N SER A 278 -9.87 6.46 5.05
CA SER A 278 -10.31 5.74 3.86
C SER A 278 -11.06 4.44 4.20
N ASN A 279 -10.59 3.71 5.22
CA ASN A 279 -11.24 2.50 5.73
C ASN A 279 -12.60 2.83 6.36
N GLU A 280 -12.68 3.89 7.15
CA GLU A 280 -13.93 4.36 7.75
C GLU A 280 -14.97 4.71 6.69
N THR A 281 -14.61 5.48 5.66
CA THR A 281 -15.51 5.76 4.52
C THR A 281 -15.93 4.47 3.79
N LEU A 282 -15.03 3.48 3.68
CA LEU A 282 -15.36 2.19 3.06
C LEU A 282 -16.38 1.40 3.88
N GLU A 283 -16.27 1.44 5.20
CA GLU A 283 -17.21 0.81 6.13
C GLU A 283 -18.56 1.52 6.16
N GLU A 284 -18.59 2.85 6.13
CA GLU A 284 -19.83 3.63 6.02
C GLU A 284 -20.59 3.34 4.72
N MET A 285 -19.85 3.28 3.60
CA MET A 285 -20.40 2.77 2.34
C MET A 285 -20.87 1.33 2.50
N GLU A 286 -20.20 0.52 3.34
CA GLU A 286 -20.60 -0.86 3.65
C GLU A 286 -22.06 -0.97 4.13
N ILE A 287 -22.43 -0.02 5.00
CA ILE A 287 -23.68 -0.02 5.76
C ILE A 287 -24.81 0.71 5.02
N GLY A 288 -24.53 1.84 4.34
CA GLY A 288 -25.57 2.71 3.78
C GLY A 288 -25.40 3.10 2.30
N GLY A 289 -24.16 3.22 1.81
CA GLY A 289 -23.85 3.86 0.52
C GLY A 289 -24.00 2.96 -0.72
N TRP A 290 -24.13 1.64 -0.58
CA TRP A 290 -24.12 0.76 -1.76
C TRP A 290 -25.31 0.90 -2.70
N LYS A 291 -26.45 1.39 -2.21
CA LYS A 291 -27.62 1.64 -3.08
C LYS A 291 -27.32 2.73 -4.12
N GLU A 292 -26.42 3.65 -3.81
CA GLU A 292 -25.99 4.74 -4.70
C GLU A 292 -24.92 4.27 -5.71
N LEU A 293 -24.27 3.13 -5.45
CA LEU A 293 -23.23 2.54 -6.31
C LEU A 293 -23.76 1.42 -7.23
N ASP A 294 -24.99 0.93 -7.01
CA ASP A 294 -25.70 0.04 -7.94
C ASP A 294 -26.25 0.79 -9.18
N GLY A 295 -26.09 2.12 -9.24
CA GLY A 295 -26.34 2.92 -10.44
C GLY A 295 -25.36 2.57 -11.57
N LYS A 296 -25.79 2.75 -12.83
CA LYS A 296 -24.87 2.60 -13.96
C LYS A 296 -23.74 3.63 -13.83
N ALA A 297 -22.56 3.36 -14.41
CA ALA A 297 -21.45 4.32 -14.40
C ALA A 297 -21.81 5.71 -14.97
N GLU A 298 -22.89 5.78 -15.76
CA GLU A 298 -23.49 7.01 -16.31
C GLU A 298 -24.34 7.81 -15.31
N GLU A 299 -24.72 7.19 -14.18
CA GLU A 299 -25.59 7.75 -13.12
C GLU A 299 -24.81 8.15 -11.87
N CYS A 300 -23.51 7.81 -11.80
CA CYS A 300 -22.62 8.18 -10.71
C CYS A 300 -21.94 9.53 -11.00
N GLU A 301 -22.43 10.63 -10.43
CA GLU A 301 -21.91 12.00 -10.64
C GLU A 301 -20.38 12.13 -10.43
N TRP A 302 -19.81 11.39 -9.49
CA TRP A 302 -18.37 11.29 -9.18
C TRP A 302 -17.50 10.59 -10.24
N VAL A 303 -18.09 9.83 -11.17
CA VAL A 303 -17.38 9.17 -12.30
C VAL A 303 -17.49 10.01 -13.58
N ALA A 304 -18.51 10.88 -13.63
CA ALA A 304 -18.83 11.70 -14.79
C ALA A 304 -18.12 13.06 -14.77
N GLU A 305 -16.80 13.10 -14.63
CA GLU A 305 -16.04 14.29 -15.03
C GLU A 305 -15.15 14.04 -16.25
N LYS A 306 -15.51 14.76 -17.32
CA LYS A 306 -14.81 15.07 -18.58
C LYS A 306 -14.76 14.00 -19.67
N LYS A 307 -15.91 13.85 -20.33
CA LYS A 307 -15.99 13.60 -21.78
C LYS A 307 -16.48 14.85 -22.53
N GLU A 308 -15.87 16.00 -22.27
CA GLU A 308 -16.02 17.16 -23.16
C GLU A 308 -14.67 17.49 -23.79
N GLY A 309 -14.56 17.20 -25.08
CA GLY A 309 -13.39 17.55 -25.88
C GLY A 309 -13.12 16.56 -27.00
N GLY A 310 -13.79 16.74 -28.15
CA GLY A 310 -13.26 16.22 -29.41
C GLY A 310 -14.22 15.38 -30.25
N THR A 311 -15.25 16.01 -30.82
CA THR A 311 -15.65 15.65 -32.19
C THR A 311 -16.23 16.89 -32.88
N ALA A 312 -15.36 17.83 -33.24
CA ALA A 312 -15.67 18.83 -34.25
C ALA A 312 -15.84 18.08 -35.59
N ARG A 313 -17.09 17.78 -35.94
CA ARG A 313 -17.46 17.27 -37.27
C ARG A 313 -17.24 18.40 -38.26
N GLY A 314 -16.29 18.19 -39.17
CA GLY A 314 -15.91 19.13 -40.22
C GLY A 314 -17.11 19.59 -41.04
N GLY A 315 -17.16 20.90 -41.27
CA GLY A 315 -18.06 21.53 -42.22
C GLY A 315 -17.78 21.01 -43.63
N ARG A 316 -18.83 20.54 -44.30
CA ARG A 316 -18.85 20.31 -45.73
C ARG A 316 -19.63 21.46 -46.34
N SER A 317 -18.90 22.34 -47.02
CA SER A 317 -19.44 23.29 -47.98
C SER A 317 -20.22 22.54 -49.07
N GLY A 318 -21.41 23.05 -49.39
CA GLY A 318 -22.25 22.60 -50.48
C GLY A 318 -23.25 23.69 -50.80
N GLU A 319 -22.95 24.44 -51.86
CA GLU A 319 -23.85 25.32 -52.60
C GLU A 319 -25.11 24.57 -53.05
N GLU A 320 -26.28 25.22 -53.03
CA GLU A 320 -27.26 25.27 -54.13
C GLU A 320 -28.55 25.98 -53.68
N ASN A 321 -28.68 27.24 -54.13
CA ASN A 321 -29.82 27.93 -54.76
C ASN A 321 -29.92 29.40 -54.38
#